data_AF-A0A285BKP3-F1
#
_entry.id   AF-A0A285BKP3-F1
#
_cell.length_a   1.000
_cell.length_b   1.000
_cell.length_c   1.000
_cell.angle_alpha   90.00
_cell.angle_beta   90.00
_cell.angle_gamma   90.00
#
_symmetry.space_group_name_H-M   'P 1'
#
loop_
_entity.id
_entity.type
_entity.pdbx_description
1 polymer ?
#
loop_
_entity_poly.entity_id
_entity_poly.type
_entity_poly.pdbx_seq_one_letter_code
_entity_poly.pdbx_strand_id
1 'polypeptide(L)'
;MVALSNVQFGKRNEDVRTVQKALIKRGHKIPGGATGLFGEQTRAAYRAEQLAQGFKGSDADGKPGLTSLTTLGHFAHFTVVRGGTPSNGAGALPLTRVTFRDPGDESGEPAMQRYARKACQLTGMDPQFGVPALTTIARRESACNHPKFRVNTTDVNAHGRTAADGHPLNCSRGATQCIPSTFATYHQAGTADTPYDVVACMCATINYVRHRYHVNQSGSNFAARVQQADPHRAPHGY
;
A
#
# COMPACT_ATOMS: atom_id res chain seq x y z
N MET A 1 -17.65 5.19 3.26
CA MET A 1 -16.80 4.09 2.78
C MET A 1 -16.32 3.34 4.01
N VAL A 2 -16.29 2.01 3.98
CA VAL A 2 -15.94 1.14 5.11
C VAL A 2 -14.82 0.21 4.68
N ALA A 3 -13.70 0.19 5.41
CA ALA A 3 -12.59 -0.69 5.11
C ALA A 3 -12.74 -2.06 5.78
N LEU A 4 -12.75 -3.15 5.01
CA LEU A 4 -12.82 -4.52 5.50
C LEU A 4 -11.75 -4.82 6.56
N SER A 5 -10.53 -4.31 6.41
CA SER A 5 -9.49 -4.48 7.43
C SER A 5 -9.83 -3.75 8.72
N ASN A 6 -10.57 -2.65 8.69
CA ASN A 6 -10.95 -1.90 9.89
C ASN A 6 -12.11 -2.55 10.66
N VAL A 7 -12.84 -3.47 10.03
CA VAL A 7 -14.01 -4.14 10.61
C VAL A 7 -13.63 -5.58 10.99
N GLN A 8 -12.78 -5.71 12.00
CA GLN A 8 -12.30 -7.00 12.53
C GLN A 8 -12.51 -7.06 14.04
N PHE A 9 -12.64 -8.27 14.59
CA PHE A 9 -12.79 -8.48 16.02
C PHE A 9 -11.68 -7.78 16.82
N GLY A 10 -12.07 -7.13 17.92
CA GLY A 10 -11.18 -6.34 18.78
C GLY A 10 -10.91 -4.92 18.28
N LYS A 11 -11.22 -4.57 17.03
CA LYS A 11 -11.01 -3.20 16.53
C LYS A 11 -12.04 -2.23 17.07
N ARG A 12 -11.60 -0.99 17.31
CA ARG A 12 -12.47 0.13 17.70
C ARG A 12 -12.25 1.33 16.77
N ASN A 13 -13.25 1.70 15.98
CA ASN A 13 -13.19 2.81 15.01
C ASN A 13 -14.58 3.13 14.42
N GLU A 14 -14.65 4.14 13.54
CA GLU A 14 -15.90 4.58 12.90
C GLU A 14 -16.41 3.66 11.78
N ASP A 15 -15.54 2.87 11.14
CA ASP A 15 -15.96 1.85 10.18
C ASP A 15 -16.77 0.74 10.89
N VAL A 16 -16.30 0.30 12.05
CA VAL A 16 -17.04 -0.62 12.94
C VAL A 16 -18.36 -0.01 13.36
N ARG A 17 -18.40 1.27 13.75
CA ARG A 17 -19.64 1.96 14.13
C ARG A 17 -20.64 1.99 12.98
N THR A 18 -20.16 2.27 11.77
CA THR A 18 -20.96 2.27 10.54
C THR A 18 -21.59 0.90 10.30
N VAL A 19 -20.81 -0.18 10.44
CA VAL A 19 -21.31 -1.55 10.30
C VAL A 19 -22.32 -1.89 11.39
N GLN A 20 -22.08 -1.53 12.64
CA GLN A 20 -23.05 -1.76 13.72
C GLN A 20 -24.37 -1.05 13.48
N LYS A 21 -24.36 0.21 13.02
CA LYS A 21 -25.57 0.93 12.63
C LYS A 21 -26.33 0.22 11.51
N ALA A 22 -25.61 -0.31 10.51
CA ALA A 22 -26.20 -1.06 9.42
C ALA A 22 -26.84 -2.39 9.87
N LEU A 23 -26.15 -3.14 10.75
CA LEU A 23 -26.69 -4.36 11.35
C LEU A 23 -27.96 -4.07 12.16
N ILE A 24 -27.96 -3.01 12.98
CA ILE A 24 -29.13 -2.59 13.76
C ILE A 24 -30.28 -2.18 12.82
N LYS A 25 -29.98 -1.44 11.74
CA LYS A 25 -30.98 -1.09 10.70
C LYS A 25 -31.55 -2.33 10.00
N ARG A 26 -30.76 -3.41 9.88
CA ARG A 26 -31.24 -4.72 9.41
C ARG A 26 -32.07 -5.51 10.42
N GLY A 27 -32.21 -5.00 11.64
CA GLY A 27 -32.98 -5.65 12.71
C GLY A 27 -32.13 -6.58 13.59
N HIS A 28 -30.81 -6.66 13.38
CA HIS A 28 -29.94 -7.46 14.24
C HIS A 28 -29.70 -6.74 15.55
N LYS A 29 -29.96 -7.42 16.67
CA LYS A 29 -29.82 -6.83 18.01
C LYS A 29 -28.35 -6.73 18.41
N ILE A 30 -27.92 -5.50 18.75
CA ILE A 30 -26.66 -5.22 19.44
C ILE A 30 -27.04 -4.45 20.70
N PRO A 31 -27.15 -5.10 21.89
CA PRO A 31 -27.63 -4.46 23.11
C PRO A 31 -26.86 -3.19 23.51
N GLY A 32 -25.54 -3.18 23.32
CA GLY A 32 -24.72 -1.99 23.57
C GLY A 32 -24.84 -0.88 22.51
N GLY A 33 -25.62 -1.11 21.45
CA GLY A 33 -25.74 -0.19 20.32
C GLY A 33 -24.46 -0.10 19.48
N ALA A 34 -24.39 0.94 18.65
CA ALA A 34 -23.23 1.19 17.79
C ALA A 34 -22.08 1.86 18.57
N THR A 35 -21.41 1.08 19.43
CA THR A 35 -20.31 1.53 20.31
C THR A 35 -19.02 1.88 19.57
N GLY A 36 -18.88 1.44 18.32
CA GLY A 36 -17.66 1.51 17.53
C GLY A 36 -16.63 0.43 17.87
N LEU A 37 -16.89 -0.47 18.84
CA LEU A 37 -16.03 -1.60 19.19
C LEU A 37 -16.59 -2.91 18.61
N PHE A 38 -15.77 -3.64 17.84
CA PHE A 38 -16.13 -4.94 17.32
C PHE A 38 -15.85 -6.01 18.38
N GLY A 39 -16.77 -6.14 19.33
CA GLY A 39 -16.76 -7.21 20.34
C GLY A 39 -17.71 -8.35 20.01
N GLU A 40 -17.92 -9.26 20.96
CA GLU A 40 -18.77 -10.44 20.80
C GLU A 40 -20.21 -10.12 20.36
N GLN A 41 -20.81 -9.04 20.89
CA GLN A 41 -22.15 -8.62 20.47
C GLN A 41 -22.21 -8.26 18.98
N THR A 42 -21.16 -7.63 18.44
CA THR A 42 -21.07 -7.28 17.01
C THR A 42 -20.83 -8.52 16.17
N ARG A 43 -19.96 -9.44 16.65
CA ARG A 43 -19.72 -10.73 15.99
C ARG A 43 -20.98 -11.56 15.87
N ALA A 44 -21.77 -11.65 16.95
CA ALA A 44 -23.04 -12.39 16.96
C ALA A 44 -24.06 -11.78 15.99
N ALA A 45 -24.22 -10.46 16.01
CA ALA A 45 -25.09 -9.76 15.06
C ALA A 45 -24.64 -9.93 13.60
N TYR A 46 -23.33 -9.92 13.35
CA TYR A 46 -22.79 -10.12 12.00
C TYR A 46 -22.96 -11.58 11.52
N ARG A 47 -22.85 -12.56 12.41
CA ARG A 47 -23.19 -13.96 12.09
C ARG A 47 -24.65 -14.09 11.67
N ALA A 48 -25.57 -13.42 12.38
CA ALA A 48 -26.98 -13.41 12.01
C ALA A 48 -27.21 -12.77 10.63
N GLU A 49 -26.48 -11.70 10.30
CA GLU A 49 -26.49 -11.11 8.96
C GLU A 49 -25.98 -12.09 7.89
N GLN A 50 -24.87 -12.79 8.12
CA GLN A 50 -24.37 -13.80 7.19
C GLN A 50 -25.41 -14.92 6.96
N LEU A 51 -26.06 -15.42 8.02
CA LEU A 51 -27.13 -16.40 7.89
C LEU A 51 -28.32 -15.85 7.07
N ALA A 52 -28.71 -14.60 7.31
CA ALA A 52 -29.78 -13.92 6.55
C ALA A 52 -29.44 -13.72 5.07
N GLN A 53 -28.16 -13.55 4.75
CA GLN A 53 -27.65 -13.48 3.38
C GLN A 53 -27.47 -14.87 2.72
N GLY A 54 -27.75 -15.97 3.44
CA GLY A 54 -27.71 -17.33 2.90
C GLY A 54 -26.40 -18.10 3.12
N PHE A 55 -25.43 -17.52 3.84
CA PHE A 55 -24.23 -18.25 4.26
C PHE A 55 -24.59 -19.31 5.30
N LYS A 56 -23.85 -20.42 5.36
CA LYS A 56 -24.14 -21.57 6.24
C LYS A 56 -22.86 -22.10 6.87
N GLY A 57 -23.02 -22.89 7.94
CA GLY A 57 -21.90 -23.58 8.59
C GLY A 57 -20.77 -22.63 9.01
N SER A 58 -19.56 -22.95 8.57
CA SER A 58 -18.33 -22.16 8.79
C SER A 58 -18.34 -20.80 8.08
N ASP A 59 -19.13 -20.62 7.02
CA ASP A 59 -19.13 -19.39 6.23
C ASP A 59 -19.93 -18.25 6.89
N ALA A 60 -20.67 -18.56 7.96
CA ALA A 60 -21.38 -17.61 8.78
C ALA A 60 -20.68 -17.35 10.14
N ASP A 61 -19.35 -17.33 10.18
CA ASP A 61 -18.54 -17.30 11.41
C ASP A 61 -18.59 -15.98 12.23
N GLY A 62 -19.36 -14.99 11.78
CA GLY A 62 -19.47 -13.66 12.38
C GLY A 62 -18.33 -12.72 12.03
N LYS A 63 -17.47 -13.10 11.08
CA LYS A 63 -16.38 -12.26 10.59
C LYS A 63 -16.77 -11.62 9.26
N PRO A 64 -16.65 -10.28 9.13
CA PRO A 64 -16.88 -9.62 7.85
C PRO A 64 -15.96 -10.14 6.75
N GLY A 65 -16.56 -10.69 5.70
CA GLY A 65 -15.91 -10.99 4.44
C GLY A 65 -16.28 -9.95 3.39
N LEU A 66 -15.55 -9.88 2.26
CA LEU A 66 -15.85 -8.88 1.22
C LEU A 66 -17.29 -9.00 0.73
N THR A 67 -17.74 -10.21 0.38
CA THR A 67 -19.09 -10.44 -0.14
C THR A 67 -20.15 -10.05 0.89
N SER A 68 -20.04 -10.57 2.11
CA SER A 68 -21.08 -10.31 3.13
C SER A 68 -21.16 -8.86 3.56
N LEU A 69 -20.01 -8.18 3.63
CA LEU A 69 -19.96 -6.76 3.99
C LEU A 69 -20.45 -5.88 2.86
N THR A 70 -20.17 -6.25 1.60
CA THR A 70 -20.64 -5.51 0.41
C THR A 70 -22.16 -5.58 0.30
N THR A 71 -22.75 -6.75 0.52
CA THR A 71 -24.21 -6.92 0.56
C THR A 71 -24.85 -6.04 1.63
N LEU A 72 -24.29 -6.03 2.85
CA LEU A 72 -24.75 -5.13 3.92
C LEU A 72 -24.56 -3.65 3.53
N GLY A 73 -23.47 -3.32 2.86
CA GLY A 73 -23.16 -1.99 2.33
C GLY A 73 -24.18 -1.49 1.31
N HIS A 74 -24.62 -2.34 0.38
CA HIS A 74 -25.68 -2.00 -0.58
C HIS A 74 -27.00 -1.65 0.13
N PHE A 75 -27.36 -2.36 1.19
CA PHE A 75 -28.57 -2.07 1.97
C PHE A 75 -28.47 -0.76 2.78
N ALA A 76 -27.29 -0.48 3.34
CA ALA A 76 -27.07 0.67 4.21
C ALA A 76 -26.44 1.88 3.50
N HIS A 77 -26.28 1.83 2.18
CA HIS A 77 -25.67 2.86 1.33
C HIS A 77 -24.24 3.24 1.72
N PHE A 78 -23.40 2.24 2.05
CA PHE A 78 -21.95 2.44 2.16
C PHE A 78 -21.19 1.52 1.21
N THR A 79 -20.07 2.02 0.69
CA THR A 79 -19.15 1.24 -0.13
C THR A 79 -18.14 0.51 0.74
N VAL A 80 -17.81 -0.74 0.36
CA VAL A 80 -16.78 -1.54 1.02
C VAL A 80 -15.49 -1.47 0.24
N VAL A 81 -14.40 -1.20 0.95
CA VAL A 81 -13.04 -1.34 0.41
C VAL A 81 -12.35 -2.46 1.15
N ARG A 82 -11.49 -3.24 0.50
CA ARG A 82 -10.68 -4.26 1.19
C ARG A 82 -9.58 -3.58 2.01
N GLY A 83 -9.94 -2.96 3.12
CA GLY A 83 -9.01 -2.64 4.18
C GLY A 83 -7.77 -1.84 3.81
N GLY A 84 -7.89 -0.52 3.88
CA GLY A 84 -7.08 0.41 3.12
C GLY A 84 -7.58 0.39 1.68
N THR A 85 -7.69 1.53 1.03
CA THR A 85 -7.39 1.54 -0.39
C THR A 85 -5.86 1.44 -0.48
N PRO A 86 -5.25 0.30 -0.85
CA PRO A 86 -4.56 0.34 -2.10
C PRO A 86 -5.65 0.48 -3.16
N SER A 87 -5.58 1.54 -3.97
CA SER A 87 -6.06 1.33 -5.33
C SER A 87 -5.40 0.03 -5.81
N ASN A 88 -6.17 -0.99 -6.19
CA ASN A 88 -5.64 -2.20 -6.82
C ASN A 88 -5.20 -1.89 -8.26
N GLY A 89 -4.45 -0.80 -8.43
CA GLY A 89 -3.96 -0.23 -9.65
C GLY A 89 -3.08 0.96 -9.32
N ALA A 90 -2.15 1.30 -10.22
CA ALA A 90 -1.40 2.53 -10.17
C ALA A 90 -2.36 3.71 -9.90
N GLY A 91 -2.16 4.40 -8.78
CA GLY A 91 -2.87 5.61 -8.42
C GLY A 91 -2.06 6.80 -8.87
N ALA A 92 -1.90 6.93 -10.19
CA ALA A 92 -1.09 7.96 -10.79
C ALA A 92 -1.47 9.33 -10.21
N LEU A 93 -0.46 10.06 -9.75
CA LEU A 93 -0.61 11.43 -9.28
C LEU A 93 -0.26 12.37 -10.43
N PRO A 94 -0.93 13.53 -10.57
CA PRO A 94 -0.36 14.59 -11.38
C PRO A 94 0.98 15.02 -10.74
N LEU A 95 2.00 15.31 -11.55
CA LEU A 95 3.32 15.72 -11.05
C LEU A 95 3.25 16.93 -10.10
N THR A 96 2.26 17.80 -10.28
CA THR A 96 1.98 18.96 -9.41
C THR A 96 1.59 18.58 -7.98
N ARG A 97 1.16 17.34 -7.73
CA ARG A 97 0.88 16.82 -6.38
C ARG A 97 2.06 16.09 -5.75
N VAL A 98 3.14 15.86 -6.48
CA VAL A 98 4.35 15.30 -5.87
C VAL A 98 4.96 16.33 -4.95
N THR A 99 5.06 16.00 -3.68
CA THR A 99 5.76 16.81 -2.69
C THR A 99 7.21 16.36 -2.56
N PHE A 100 8.03 17.21 -1.96
CA PHE A 100 9.47 16.96 -1.76
C PHE A 100 9.84 16.98 -0.28
N ARG A 101 8.88 16.63 0.58
CA ARG A 101 9.09 16.50 2.02
C ARG A 101 9.81 15.18 2.29
N ASP A 102 10.93 15.21 2.99
CA ASP A 102 11.54 14.01 3.55
C ASP A 102 10.87 13.68 4.89
N PRO A 103 10.20 12.51 5.05
CA PRO A 103 9.55 12.14 6.29
C PRO A 103 10.54 11.70 7.40
N GLY A 104 11.84 11.61 7.11
CA GLY A 104 12.84 11.16 8.07
C GLY A 104 12.87 9.64 8.25
N ASP A 105 12.46 8.89 7.23
CA ASP A 105 12.43 7.42 7.27
C ASP A 105 13.81 6.82 7.58
N GLU A 106 13.79 5.67 8.27
CA GLU A 106 14.99 4.98 8.72
C GLU A 106 15.91 4.56 7.55
N SER A 107 17.20 4.44 7.85
CA SER A 107 18.23 3.96 6.92
C SER A 107 18.73 2.57 7.33
N GLY A 108 19.44 1.90 6.43
CA GLY A 108 20.07 0.61 6.69
C GLY A 108 19.24 -0.59 6.25
N GLU A 109 19.92 -1.72 6.06
CA GLU A 109 19.33 -2.92 5.45
C GLU A 109 18.12 -3.49 6.23
N PRO A 110 18.13 -3.58 7.57
CA PRO A 110 16.96 -4.04 8.31
C PRO A 110 15.72 -3.16 8.11
N ALA A 111 15.89 -1.84 7.98
CA ALA A 111 14.80 -0.92 7.70
C ALA A 111 14.26 -1.13 6.29
N MET A 112 15.14 -1.23 5.28
CA MET A 112 14.74 -1.49 3.89
C MET A 112 13.93 -2.79 3.75
N GLN A 113 14.30 -3.85 4.47
CA GLN A 113 13.52 -5.09 4.47
C GLN A 113 12.12 -4.92 5.06
N ARG A 114 11.96 -4.11 6.13
CA ARG A 114 10.63 -3.81 6.72
C ARG A 114 9.77 -3.00 5.75
N TYR A 115 10.33 -1.95 5.16
CA TYR A 115 9.61 -1.12 4.19
C TYR A 115 9.28 -1.89 2.90
N ALA A 116 10.19 -2.73 2.40
CA ALA A 116 9.94 -3.59 1.24
C ALA A 116 8.82 -4.58 1.50
N ARG A 117 8.74 -5.20 2.70
CA ARG A 117 7.60 -6.04 3.09
C ARG A 117 6.28 -5.26 3.03
N LYS A 118 6.29 -4.01 3.49
CA LYS A 118 5.10 -3.15 3.43
C LYS A 118 4.71 -2.81 1.98
N ALA A 119 5.69 -2.49 1.13
CA ALA A 119 5.45 -2.23 -0.28
C ALA A 119 4.91 -3.46 -1.02
N CYS A 120 5.45 -4.65 -0.75
CA CYS A 120 4.95 -5.92 -1.26
C CYS A 120 3.50 -6.15 -0.86
N GLN A 121 3.16 -5.92 0.41
CA GLN A 121 1.78 -6.02 0.91
C GLN A 121 0.82 -5.10 0.14
N LEU A 122 1.21 -3.85 -0.11
CA LEU A 122 0.35 -2.85 -0.75
C LEU A 122 0.16 -3.07 -2.24
N THR A 123 1.17 -3.64 -2.91
CA THR A 123 1.18 -3.87 -4.37
C THR A 123 0.80 -5.31 -4.76
N GLY A 124 0.61 -6.19 -3.77
CA GLY A 124 0.34 -7.61 -3.97
C GLY A 124 1.51 -8.39 -4.60
N MET A 125 2.75 -7.87 -4.48
CA MET A 125 3.94 -8.64 -4.83
C MET A 125 4.25 -9.63 -3.70
N ASP A 126 4.68 -10.84 -4.04
CA ASP A 126 5.07 -11.83 -3.03
C ASP A 126 6.35 -11.36 -2.33
N PRO A 127 6.34 -11.20 -0.98
CA PRO A 127 7.51 -10.78 -0.22
C PRO A 127 8.73 -11.67 -0.42
N GLN A 128 8.56 -12.96 -0.76
CA GLN A 128 9.67 -13.86 -1.05
C GLN A 128 10.55 -13.35 -2.19
N PHE A 129 9.96 -12.71 -3.20
CA PHE A 129 10.70 -12.18 -4.36
C PHE A 129 10.91 -10.66 -4.27
N GLY A 130 9.92 -9.93 -3.77
CA GLY A 130 9.98 -8.47 -3.73
C GLY A 130 10.96 -7.93 -2.69
N VAL A 131 11.06 -8.55 -1.50
CA VAL A 131 11.91 -8.04 -0.42
C VAL A 131 13.40 -8.10 -0.78
N PRO A 132 13.96 -9.22 -1.27
CA PRO A 132 15.36 -9.26 -1.67
C PRO A 132 15.68 -8.31 -2.83
N ALA A 133 14.77 -8.23 -3.82
CA ALA A 133 14.92 -7.38 -4.99
C ALA A 133 14.99 -5.88 -4.63
N LEU A 134 13.98 -5.39 -3.89
CA LEU A 134 13.92 -3.99 -3.48
C LEU A 134 15.03 -3.61 -2.51
N THR A 135 15.43 -4.51 -1.61
CA THR A 135 16.55 -4.27 -0.70
C THR A 135 17.87 -4.16 -1.46
N THR A 136 18.07 -5.01 -2.49
CA THR A 136 19.25 -4.95 -3.36
C THR A 136 19.31 -3.64 -4.15
N ILE A 137 18.17 -3.22 -4.73
CA ILE A 137 18.05 -1.91 -5.39
C ILE A 137 18.41 -0.80 -4.39
N ALA A 138 17.75 -0.74 -3.23
CA ALA A 138 17.98 0.34 -2.27
C ALA A 138 19.42 0.42 -1.77
N ARG A 139 20.08 -0.73 -1.59
CA ARG A 139 21.51 -0.79 -1.25
C ARG A 139 22.39 -0.14 -2.33
N ARG A 140 22.09 -0.40 -3.61
CA ARG A 140 22.87 0.13 -4.74
C ARG A 140 22.56 1.59 -5.02
N GLU A 141 21.29 1.97 -4.92
CA GLU A 141 20.79 3.28 -5.31
C GLU A 141 21.07 4.37 -4.28
N SER A 142 21.00 4.04 -2.99
CA SER A 142 21.06 5.06 -1.93
C SER A 142 21.82 4.62 -0.67
N ALA A 143 22.61 3.54 -0.77
CA ALA A 143 23.22 2.88 0.38
C ALA A 143 22.19 2.60 1.50
N CYS A 144 21.04 2.03 1.12
CA CYS A 144 19.91 1.75 2.01
C CYS A 144 19.30 3.01 2.64
N ASN A 145 18.89 3.97 1.80
CA ASN A 145 18.24 5.22 2.19
C ASN A 145 19.11 6.15 3.05
N HIS A 146 20.44 6.06 2.95
CA HIS A 146 21.34 6.89 3.73
C HIS A 146 21.15 8.38 3.36
N PRO A 147 21.01 9.32 4.33
CA PRO A 147 20.66 10.72 4.05
C PRO A 147 21.54 11.41 3.01
N LYS A 148 22.84 11.10 2.99
CA LYS A 148 23.82 11.62 2.02
C LYS A 148 23.51 11.24 0.55
N PHE A 149 22.79 10.15 0.30
CA PHE A 149 22.62 9.57 -1.03
C PHE A 149 21.15 9.50 -1.48
N ARG A 150 20.24 10.17 -0.77
CA ARG A 150 18.81 10.19 -1.15
C ARG A 150 18.52 11.05 -2.37
N VAL A 151 19.43 11.93 -2.78
CA VAL A 151 19.25 12.81 -3.94
C VAL A 151 20.45 12.67 -4.86
N ASN A 152 20.18 12.37 -6.13
CA ASN A 152 21.20 12.39 -7.17
C ASN A 152 20.94 13.56 -8.12
N THR A 153 21.85 14.53 -8.14
CA THR A 153 21.75 15.77 -8.93
C THR A 153 22.75 15.81 -10.10
N THR A 154 23.50 14.74 -10.34
CA THR A 154 24.61 14.75 -11.31
C THR A 154 24.32 13.93 -12.56
N ASP A 155 23.24 13.15 -12.58
CA ASP A 155 22.86 12.35 -13.74
C ASP A 155 22.07 13.14 -14.79
N VAL A 156 21.81 12.49 -15.92
CA VAL A 156 21.06 13.08 -17.06
C VAL A 156 19.61 13.42 -16.72
N ASN A 157 19.04 12.89 -15.64
CA ASN A 157 17.68 13.19 -15.20
C ASN A 157 17.60 14.48 -14.37
N ALA A 158 18.73 14.98 -13.86
CA ALA A 158 18.80 16.13 -12.97
C ALA A 158 18.60 17.49 -13.70
N HIS A 159 17.40 17.70 -14.24
CA HIS A 159 17.03 18.91 -14.97
C HIS A 159 15.66 19.45 -14.51
N GLY A 160 15.28 20.59 -15.09
CA GLY A 160 14.03 21.29 -14.81
C GLY A 160 14.17 22.35 -13.70
N ARG A 161 13.05 23.01 -13.38
CA ARG A 161 12.99 24.04 -12.33
C ARG A 161 13.45 23.49 -10.97
N THR A 162 13.97 24.35 -10.11
CA THR A 162 14.25 23.97 -8.72
C THR A 162 12.95 23.61 -7.99
N ALA A 163 12.94 22.44 -7.35
CA ALA A 163 11.85 21.97 -6.51
C ALA A 163 11.97 22.52 -5.08
N ALA A 164 10.96 22.24 -4.23
CA ALA A 164 10.91 22.78 -2.87
C ALA A 164 12.03 22.27 -1.94
N ASP A 165 12.69 21.17 -2.31
CA ASP A 165 13.87 20.63 -1.63
C ASP A 165 15.19 21.26 -2.10
N GLY A 166 15.15 22.23 -3.01
CA GLY A 166 16.34 22.92 -3.52
C GLY A 166 17.06 22.20 -4.66
N HIS A 167 16.50 21.09 -5.17
CA HIS A 167 17.12 20.29 -6.24
C HIS A 167 16.36 20.40 -7.57
N PRO A 168 16.98 20.06 -8.72
CA PRO A 168 16.28 20.05 -10.01
C PRO A 168 15.03 19.15 -9.97
N LEU A 169 13.93 19.59 -10.58
CA LEU A 169 12.63 18.92 -10.47
C LEU A 169 12.70 17.44 -10.83
N ASN A 170 13.41 17.05 -11.88
CA ASN A 170 13.37 15.68 -12.38
C ASN A 170 14.51 14.77 -11.84
N CYS A 171 15.33 15.27 -10.90
CA CYS A 171 16.43 14.49 -10.35
C CYS A 171 15.95 13.30 -9.49
N SER A 172 16.70 12.21 -9.47
CA SER A 172 16.35 10.97 -8.76
C SER A 172 16.35 11.17 -7.25
N ARG A 173 15.36 10.59 -6.56
CA ARG A 173 15.15 10.76 -5.11
C ARG A 173 14.79 9.46 -4.39
N GLY A 174 15.10 9.42 -3.09
CA GLY A 174 14.68 8.39 -2.16
C GLY A 174 15.46 7.07 -2.27
N ALA A 175 14.94 6.06 -1.55
CA ALA A 175 15.63 4.79 -1.33
C ALA A 175 15.97 4.05 -2.63
N THR A 176 15.07 4.08 -3.63
CA THR A 176 15.24 3.41 -4.92
C THR A 176 15.49 4.41 -6.06
N GLN A 177 15.96 5.61 -5.76
CA GLN A 177 16.33 6.65 -6.73
C GLN A 177 15.30 6.85 -7.84
N CYS A 178 14.03 7.03 -7.46
CA CYS A 178 12.95 7.23 -8.42
C CYS A 178 12.90 8.71 -8.84
N ILE A 179 12.85 8.99 -10.14
CA ILE A 179 12.60 10.35 -10.64
C ILE A 179 11.13 10.73 -10.39
N PRO A 180 10.80 12.00 -10.08
CA PRO A 180 9.43 12.41 -9.72
C PRO A 180 8.37 12.15 -10.78
N SER A 181 8.71 12.20 -12.06
CA SER A 181 7.78 11.90 -13.15
C SER A 181 7.38 10.42 -13.17
N THR A 182 8.35 9.50 -12.99
CA THR A 182 8.12 8.07 -12.79
C THR A 182 7.35 7.83 -11.50
N PHE A 183 7.75 8.44 -10.39
CA PHE A 183 7.05 8.33 -9.11
C PHE A 183 5.57 8.73 -9.26
N ALA A 184 5.29 9.88 -9.87
CA ALA A 184 3.94 10.36 -10.12
C ALA A 184 3.12 9.37 -10.97
N THR A 185 3.70 8.89 -12.07
CA THR A 185 3.02 7.98 -13.01
C THR A 185 2.68 6.63 -12.38
N TYR A 186 3.60 6.08 -11.58
CA TYR A 186 3.48 4.73 -11.01
C TYR A 186 3.13 4.72 -9.52
N HIS A 187 2.77 5.87 -8.96
CA HIS A 187 2.40 6.01 -7.55
C HIS A 187 1.34 4.98 -7.13
N GLN A 188 1.40 4.53 -5.88
CA GLN A 188 0.47 3.58 -5.30
C GLN A 188 -0.53 4.33 -4.41
N ALA A 189 -1.83 4.33 -4.74
CA ALA A 189 -2.76 5.07 -3.88
C ALA A 189 -2.75 4.50 -2.45
N GLY A 190 -2.89 5.40 -1.48
CA GLY A 190 -2.77 5.08 -0.06
C GLY A 190 -1.34 5.21 0.50
N THR A 191 -0.34 5.52 -0.32
CA THR A 191 1.00 5.90 0.14
C THR A 191 1.21 7.42 0.14
N ALA A 192 2.31 7.89 0.72
CA ALA A 192 2.69 9.30 0.72
C ALA A 192 2.95 9.82 -0.70
N ASP A 193 2.79 11.12 -0.90
CA ASP A 193 2.94 11.81 -2.19
C ASP A 193 4.37 12.32 -2.46
N THR A 194 5.36 11.78 -1.75
CA THR A 194 6.77 12.16 -1.84
C THR A 194 7.65 10.95 -2.19
N PRO A 195 8.61 11.07 -3.11
CA PRO A 195 9.55 9.99 -3.43
C PRO A 195 10.56 9.72 -2.31
N TYR A 196 10.61 10.56 -1.26
CA TYR A 196 11.45 10.33 -0.08
C TYR A 196 10.85 9.33 0.92
N ASP A 197 9.52 9.12 0.90
CA ASP A 197 8.88 8.06 1.69
C ASP A 197 9.26 6.70 1.11
N VAL A 198 9.89 5.86 1.92
CA VAL A 198 10.51 4.61 1.43
C VAL A 198 9.45 3.65 0.90
N VAL A 199 8.29 3.58 1.55
CA VAL A 199 7.20 2.68 1.12
C VAL A 199 6.61 3.16 -0.20
N ALA A 200 6.31 4.46 -0.32
CA ALA A 200 5.78 5.05 -1.55
C ALA A 200 6.75 4.87 -2.72
N CYS A 201 8.04 5.15 -2.48
CA CYS A 201 9.10 5.02 -3.47
C CYS A 201 9.27 3.57 -3.96
N MET A 202 9.25 2.60 -3.04
CA MET A 202 9.30 1.17 -3.38
C MET A 202 8.03 0.70 -4.10
N CYS A 203 6.85 1.17 -3.71
CA CYS A 203 5.61 0.84 -4.41
C CYS A 203 5.60 1.37 -5.85
N ALA A 204 6.04 2.62 -6.05
CA ALA A 204 6.20 3.20 -7.37
C ALA A 204 7.21 2.41 -8.22
N THR A 205 8.32 1.98 -7.62
CA THR A 205 9.30 1.10 -8.26
C THR A 205 8.68 -0.23 -8.69
N ILE A 206 7.92 -0.92 -7.82
CA ILE A 206 7.22 -2.17 -8.18
C ILE A 206 6.29 -1.95 -9.39
N ASN A 207 5.50 -0.89 -9.38
CA ASN A 207 4.55 -0.60 -10.45
C ASN A 207 5.27 -0.26 -11.76
N TYR A 208 6.36 0.50 -11.69
CA TYR A 208 7.21 0.81 -12.82
C TYR A 208 7.84 -0.44 -13.43
N VAL A 209 8.45 -1.33 -12.63
CA VAL A 209 9.12 -2.52 -13.17
C VAL A 209 8.14 -3.55 -13.74
N ARG A 210 6.93 -3.62 -13.22
CA ARG A 210 5.85 -4.42 -13.84
C ARG A 210 5.49 -3.89 -15.22
N HIS A 211 5.35 -2.57 -15.36
CA HIS A 211 5.01 -1.95 -16.64
C HIS A 211 6.16 -2.02 -17.65
N ARG A 212 7.36 -1.56 -17.27
CA ARG A 212 8.49 -1.35 -18.18
C ARG A 212 9.34 -2.60 -18.43
N TYR A 213 9.46 -3.47 -17.43
CA TYR A 213 10.31 -4.67 -17.46
C TYR A 213 9.51 -5.98 -17.48
N HIS A 214 8.17 -5.88 -17.46
CA HIS A 214 7.28 -7.04 -17.46
C HIS A 214 7.56 -8.00 -16.29
N VAL A 215 7.89 -7.44 -15.12
CA VAL A 215 7.90 -8.19 -13.86
C VAL A 215 6.48 -8.71 -13.63
N ASN A 216 6.34 -10.00 -13.34
CA ASN A 216 5.04 -10.64 -13.18
C ASN A 216 4.38 -10.26 -11.84
N GLN A 217 3.11 -10.63 -11.67
CA GLN A 217 2.34 -10.23 -10.48
C GLN A 217 2.99 -10.72 -9.17
N SER A 218 3.48 -11.97 -9.13
CA SER A 218 4.16 -12.51 -7.95
C SER A 218 5.53 -11.87 -7.70
N GLY A 219 6.21 -11.38 -8.74
CA GLY A 219 7.59 -10.92 -8.69
C GLY A 219 8.62 -12.04 -8.88
N SER A 220 8.21 -13.28 -9.19
CA SER A 220 9.15 -14.42 -9.29
C SER A 220 10.22 -14.26 -10.38
N ASN A 221 9.99 -13.38 -11.35
CA ASN A 221 10.95 -13.04 -12.39
C ASN A 221 11.66 -11.68 -12.18
N PHE A 222 11.52 -11.04 -11.01
CA PHE A 222 11.99 -9.67 -10.79
C PHE A 222 13.51 -9.53 -11.05
N ALA A 223 14.35 -10.25 -10.31
CA ALA A 223 15.82 -10.19 -10.49
C ALA A 223 16.28 -10.60 -11.91
N ALA A 224 15.55 -11.51 -12.55
CA ALA A 224 15.83 -11.90 -13.93
C ALA A 224 15.53 -10.79 -14.95
N ARG A 225 14.49 -9.98 -14.71
CA ARG A 225 14.05 -8.88 -15.59
C ARG A 225 14.75 -7.56 -15.29
N VAL A 226 15.16 -7.35 -14.04
CA VAL A 226 15.78 -6.11 -13.56
C VAL A 226 17.10 -6.47 -12.91
N GLN A 227 18.20 -6.29 -13.65
CA GLN A 227 19.54 -6.63 -13.16
C GLN A 227 19.91 -5.87 -11.88
N GLN A 228 19.39 -4.65 -11.69
CA GLN A 228 19.63 -3.89 -10.46
C GLN A 228 19.11 -4.58 -9.20
N ALA A 229 18.08 -5.42 -9.34
CA ALA A 229 17.51 -6.20 -8.25
C ALA A 229 18.25 -7.52 -7.98
N ASP A 230 19.20 -7.91 -8.83
CA ASP A 230 19.94 -9.17 -8.70
C ASP A 230 21.25 -8.96 -7.93
N PRO A 231 21.39 -9.50 -6.70
CA PRO A 231 22.60 -9.35 -5.91
C PRO A 231 23.81 -10.13 -6.46
N HIS A 232 23.58 -11.10 -7.35
CA HIS A 232 24.62 -11.95 -7.94
C HIS A 232 25.14 -11.42 -9.28
N ARG A 233 24.55 -10.34 -9.81
CA ARG A 233 25.02 -9.65 -11.02
C ARG A 233 25.57 -8.28 -10.68
N ALA A 234 26.40 -7.73 -11.56
CA ALA A 234 26.92 -6.37 -11.40
C ALA A 234 25.78 -5.33 -11.42
N PRO A 235 25.94 -4.17 -10.73
CA PRO A 235 24.98 -3.08 -10.78
C PRO A 235 24.70 -2.61 -12.21
N HIS A 236 23.46 -2.25 -12.49
CA HIS A 236 22.99 -1.70 -13.77
C HIS A 236 21.73 -0.87 -13.54
N GLY A 237 21.55 0.24 -14.26
CA GLY A 237 20.34 1.05 -14.15
C GLY A 237 19.06 0.30 -14.56
N TYR A 238 17.91 0.84 -14.18
CA TYR A 238 16.59 0.33 -14.55
C TYR A 238 15.59 1.48 -14.65
#